data_AF-A0A8H9J5K2-F1
#
_entry.id   AF-A0A8H9J5K2-F1
#
_cell.length_a   1.000
_cell.length_b   1.000
_cell.length_c   1.000
_cell.angle_alpha   90.00
_cell.angle_beta   90.00
_cell.angle_gamma   90.00
#
_symmetry.space_group_name_H-M   'P 1'
#
loop_
_entity.id
_entity.type
_entity.pdbx_description
1 polymer ?
#
loop_
_entity_poly.entity_id
_entity_poly.type
_entity_poly.pdbx_seq_one_letter_code
_entity_poly.pdbx_strand_id
1 'polypeptide(L)'
;MLPLDLLPNISPRTCDSLRARGFVCIEDVAQATPDDLRTVKGIKTTAEVIHAHAVAYVNHEPFLIAPRPSDLLDTACAYLDIETDPFNGGVWSITIRSDDEPAQTVLVCDGLDPLSAPDDPRFHLTFSQAEGWDLARELLPANTPVLHWTGFDSGVMRQTAAEPTRSQLDAVMRDLHADVKRTVAFPLKSRSLKAVAPYLGFQWKAYDRWDLALADFKRWVYDGDANSFTRMRAYIHDDVDAMHVVMSWLRAVRWG
;
A
#
# COMPACT_ATOMS: atom_id res chain seq x y z
N MET A 1 1.18 -21.85 22.30
CA MET A 1 1.58 -20.60 22.97
C MET A 1 2.43 -19.79 22.02
N LEU A 2 1.78 -18.83 21.38
CA LEU A 2 2.39 -17.87 20.48
C LEU A 2 3.04 -16.73 21.28
N PRO A 3 4.26 -16.28 20.91
CA PRO A 3 4.95 -15.23 21.66
C PRO A 3 4.31 -13.86 21.41
N LEU A 4 4.27 -13.01 22.44
CA LEU A 4 3.64 -11.69 22.41
C LEU A 4 4.24 -10.74 21.36
N ASP A 5 5.50 -10.92 20.99
CA ASP A 5 6.23 -10.07 20.03
C ASP A 5 5.87 -10.31 18.56
N LEU A 6 4.91 -11.21 18.29
CA LEU A 6 4.21 -11.30 17.01
C LEU A 6 3.12 -10.22 16.88
N LEU A 7 2.60 -9.68 17.99
CA LEU A 7 1.62 -8.59 17.93
C LEU A 7 2.27 -7.35 17.29
N PRO A 8 1.62 -6.73 16.30
CA PRO A 8 2.23 -5.61 15.58
C PRO A 8 2.40 -4.39 16.49
N ASN A 9 3.52 -3.69 16.32
CA ASN A 9 3.86 -2.46 17.05
C ASN A 9 3.89 -2.59 18.59
N ILE A 10 4.02 -3.80 19.14
CA ILE A 10 4.20 -3.96 20.58
C ILE A 10 5.68 -3.79 20.96
N SER A 11 5.96 -2.91 21.91
CA SER A 11 7.34 -2.73 22.40
C SER A 11 7.73 -3.86 23.36
N PRO A 12 9.03 -4.18 23.51
CA PRO A 12 9.49 -5.12 24.53
C PRO A 12 9.00 -4.76 25.94
N ARG A 13 8.98 -3.47 26.28
CA ARG A 13 8.48 -2.96 27.56
C ARG A 13 6.99 -3.21 27.77
N THR A 14 6.21 -3.13 26.70
CA THR A 14 4.77 -3.47 26.74
C THR A 14 4.58 -4.97 26.94
N CYS A 15 5.41 -5.81 26.30
CA CYS A 15 5.41 -7.26 26.55
C CYS A 15 5.72 -7.59 28.01
N ASP A 16 6.70 -6.93 28.61
CA ASP A 16 7.03 -7.13 30.03
C ASP A 16 5.88 -6.70 30.95
N SER A 17 5.20 -5.60 30.59
CA SER A 17 4.03 -5.12 31.32
C SER A 17 2.83 -6.08 31.23
N LEU A 18 2.64 -6.73 30.07
CA LEU A 18 1.65 -7.78 29.87
C LEU A 18 1.96 -9.01 30.73
N ARG A 19 3.21 -9.50 30.69
CA ARG A 19 3.66 -10.64 31.50
C ARG A 19 3.50 -10.38 33.00
N ALA A 20 3.82 -9.17 33.45
CA ALA A 20 3.63 -8.76 34.84
C ALA A 20 2.16 -8.75 35.29
N ARG A 21 1.21 -8.78 34.36
CA ARG A 21 -0.24 -8.90 34.60
C ARG A 21 -0.81 -10.29 34.30
N GLY A 22 0.05 -11.28 34.02
CA GLY A 22 -0.34 -12.66 33.78
C GLY A 22 -0.60 -13.02 32.33
N PHE A 23 -0.52 -12.08 31.39
CA PHE A 23 -0.59 -12.36 29.95
C PHE A 23 0.80 -12.78 29.45
N VAL A 24 1.05 -14.08 29.34
CA VAL A 24 2.38 -14.62 28.98
C VAL A 24 2.49 -15.01 27.52
N CYS A 25 1.36 -15.20 26.83
CA CYS A 25 1.28 -15.52 25.40
C CYS A 25 0.11 -14.78 24.70
N ILE A 26 0.04 -14.87 23.38
CA ILE A 26 -1.04 -14.25 22.59
C ILE A 26 -2.39 -14.87 22.93
N GLU A 27 -2.44 -16.18 23.23
CA GLU A 27 -3.68 -16.85 23.64
C GLU A 27 -4.30 -16.20 24.88
N ASP A 28 -3.49 -15.78 25.86
CA ASP A 28 -3.99 -15.07 27.04
C ASP A 28 -4.58 -13.70 26.67
N VAL A 29 -3.96 -12.99 25.71
CA VAL A 29 -4.44 -11.70 25.22
C VAL A 29 -5.74 -11.84 24.44
N ALA A 30 -5.89 -12.93 23.66
CA ALA A 30 -7.10 -13.23 22.88
C ALA A 30 -8.29 -13.66 23.76
N GLN A 31 -8.02 -14.20 24.95
CA GLN A 31 -9.05 -14.57 25.94
C GLN A 31 -9.45 -13.40 26.86
N ALA A 32 -8.65 -12.33 26.88
CA ALA A 32 -8.91 -11.14 27.68
C ALA A 32 -9.97 -10.23 27.04
N THR A 33 -10.52 -9.29 27.80
CA THR A 33 -11.29 -8.18 27.24
C THR A 33 -10.39 -6.99 26.93
N PRO A 34 -10.79 -6.08 26.02
CA PRO A 34 -10.09 -4.81 25.85
C PRO A 34 -9.95 -4.00 27.15
N ASP A 35 -10.93 -4.08 28.07
CA ASP A 35 -10.83 -3.43 29.38
C ASP A 35 -9.73 -4.00 30.26
N ASP A 36 -9.55 -5.32 30.27
CA ASP A 36 -8.43 -5.96 30.98
C ASP A 36 -7.09 -5.46 30.45
N LEU A 37 -6.96 -5.36 29.12
CA LEU A 37 -5.74 -4.88 28.47
C LEU A 37 -5.45 -3.40 28.78
N ARG A 38 -6.47 -2.54 28.91
CA ARG A 38 -6.29 -1.12 29.29
C ARG A 38 -5.69 -0.94 30.68
N THR A 39 -5.79 -1.95 31.55
CA THR A 39 -5.15 -1.91 32.86
C THR A 39 -3.62 -2.07 32.79
N VAL A 40 -3.08 -2.53 31.66
CA VAL A 40 -1.65 -2.78 31.44
C VAL A 40 -0.94 -1.49 31.08
N LYS A 41 0.19 -1.22 31.75
CA LYS A 41 0.98 -0.01 31.50
C LYS A 41 1.45 0.04 30.03
N GLY A 42 1.10 1.12 29.34
CA GLY A 42 1.45 1.34 27.94
C GLY A 42 0.40 0.87 26.93
N ILE A 43 -0.70 0.26 27.40
CA ILE A 43 -1.86 -0.06 26.58
C ILE A 43 -3.01 0.86 27.02
N LYS A 44 -3.52 1.66 26.09
CA LYS A 44 -4.65 2.57 26.34
C LYS A 44 -5.63 2.50 25.18
N THR A 45 -5.52 3.42 24.23
CA THR A 45 -6.35 3.52 23.03
C THR A 45 -6.09 2.41 22.00
N THR A 46 -5.10 1.55 22.24
CA THR A 46 -4.72 0.45 21.36
C THR A 46 -5.24 -0.90 21.84
N ALA A 47 -5.98 -0.97 22.95
CA ALA A 47 -6.41 -2.24 23.55
C ALA A 47 -7.24 -3.08 22.58
N GLU A 48 -8.20 -2.47 21.89
CA GLU A 48 -9.07 -3.10 20.90
C GLU A 48 -8.27 -3.66 19.73
N VAL A 49 -7.30 -2.88 19.23
CA VAL A 49 -6.42 -3.28 18.12
C VAL A 49 -5.52 -4.45 18.54
N ILE A 50 -4.93 -4.38 19.74
CA ILE A 50 -4.07 -5.44 20.29
C ILE A 50 -4.88 -6.73 20.47
N HIS A 51 -6.06 -6.64 21.07
CA HIS A 51 -6.98 -7.77 21.24
C HIS A 51 -7.37 -8.37 19.88
N ALA A 52 -7.78 -7.55 18.91
CA ALA A 52 -8.15 -8.00 17.58
C ALA A 52 -7.01 -8.75 16.87
N HIS A 53 -5.78 -8.26 16.96
CA HIS A 53 -4.62 -8.99 16.42
C HIS A 53 -4.37 -10.30 17.17
N ALA A 54 -4.55 -10.34 18.49
CA ALA A 54 -4.40 -11.57 19.24
C ALA A 54 -5.42 -12.63 18.80
N VAL A 55 -6.69 -12.24 18.67
CA VAL A 55 -7.75 -13.13 18.16
C VAL A 55 -7.43 -13.59 16.73
N ALA A 56 -7.01 -12.68 15.86
CA ALA A 56 -6.64 -13.03 14.48
C ALA A 56 -5.52 -14.09 14.45
N TYR A 57 -4.48 -13.92 15.27
CA TYR A 57 -3.39 -14.90 15.38
C TYR A 57 -3.83 -16.26 15.90
N VAL A 58 -4.71 -16.30 16.90
CA VAL A 58 -5.22 -17.55 17.49
C VAL A 58 -6.12 -18.30 16.52
N ASN A 59 -6.97 -17.58 15.78
CA ASN A 59 -7.90 -18.20 14.83
C ASN A 59 -7.30 -18.43 13.44
N HIS A 60 -6.11 -17.89 13.16
CA HIS A 60 -5.45 -17.91 11.86
C HIS A 60 -6.25 -17.22 10.73
N GLU A 61 -7.14 -16.29 11.08
CA GLU A 61 -8.01 -15.58 10.15
C GLU A 61 -8.05 -14.08 10.48
N PRO A 62 -8.39 -13.19 9.53
CA PRO A 62 -8.55 -11.76 9.82
C PRO A 62 -9.70 -11.50 10.78
N PHE A 63 -9.51 -10.55 11.69
CA PHE A 63 -10.52 -10.12 12.65
C PHE A 63 -10.93 -8.66 12.39
N LEU A 64 -12.24 -8.37 12.36
CA LEU A 64 -12.74 -7.03 12.11
C LEU A 64 -12.66 -6.18 13.38
N ILE A 65 -11.99 -5.03 13.27
CA ILE A 65 -11.79 -4.07 14.38
C ILE A 65 -12.94 -3.07 14.43
N ALA A 66 -13.38 -2.61 13.26
CA ALA A 66 -14.36 -1.55 13.12
C ALA A 66 -15.39 -1.92 12.05
N PRO A 67 -16.55 -1.24 12.02
CA PRO A 67 -17.55 -1.43 10.97
C PRO A 67 -17.00 -1.18 9.57
N ARG A 68 -17.73 -1.71 8.60
CA ARG A 68 -17.46 -1.54 7.16
C ARG A 68 -17.34 -0.06 6.77
N PRO A 69 -16.27 0.37 6.08
CA PRO A 69 -16.18 1.71 5.53
C PRO A 69 -17.01 1.80 4.22
N SER A 70 -18.33 1.99 4.36
CA SER A 70 -19.30 1.92 3.24
C SER A 70 -18.98 2.89 2.09
N ASP A 71 -18.50 4.10 2.43
CA ASP A 71 -18.11 5.13 1.47
C ASP A 71 -17.03 4.66 0.49
N LEU A 72 -16.08 3.85 0.97
CA LEU A 72 -15.01 3.29 0.17
C LEU A 72 -15.46 2.00 -0.56
N LEU A 73 -16.15 1.11 0.15
CA LEU A 73 -16.42 -0.23 -0.37
C LEU A 73 -17.53 -0.27 -1.42
N ASP A 74 -18.43 0.72 -1.43
CA ASP A 74 -19.56 0.80 -2.36
C ASP A 74 -19.28 1.67 -3.60
N THR A 75 -18.06 2.23 -3.70
CA THR A 75 -17.65 3.11 -4.80
C THR A 75 -16.56 2.44 -5.64
N ALA A 76 -16.61 2.58 -6.96
CA ALA A 76 -15.50 2.22 -7.84
C ALA A 76 -14.26 3.05 -7.48
N CYS A 77 -13.09 2.43 -7.51
CA CYS A 77 -11.83 3.04 -7.09
C CYS A 77 -10.78 2.95 -8.19
N ALA A 78 -9.78 3.81 -8.08
CA ALA A 78 -8.50 3.65 -8.76
C ALA A 78 -7.39 3.42 -7.72
N TYR A 79 -6.27 2.90 -8.17
CA TYR A 79 -5.08 2.59 -7.39
C TYR A 79 -3.91 3.34 -8.01
N LEU A 80 -3.08 3.96 -7.18
CA LEU A 80 -1.91 4.71 -7.63
C LEU A 80 -0.70 4.35 -6.79
N ASP A 81 0.39 4.05 -7.48
CA ASP A 81 1.71 3.84 -6.89
C ASP A 81 2.76 4.61 -7.70
N ILE A 82 3.79 5.13 -7.03
CA ILE A 82 4.86 5.87 -7.68
C ILE A 82 6.23 5.27 -7.38
N GLU A 83 7.16 5.54 -8.28
CA GLU A 83 8.56 5.27 -8.03
C GLU A 83 9.40 6.54 -8.13
N THR A 84 10.35 6.67 -7.21
CA THR A 84 11.23 7.84 -7.11
C THR A 84 12.70 7.45 -7.23
N ASP A 85 13.52 8.35 -7.76
CA ASP A 85 14.98 8.21 -7.70
C ASP A 85 15.44 8.77 -6.33
N PRO A 86 15.99 7.94 -5.43
CA PRO A 86 16.33 8.38 -4.07
C PRO A 86 17.51 9.34 -4.02
N PHE A 87 18.23 9.56 -5.12
CA PHE A 87 19.35 10.48 -5.17
C PHE A 87 18.92 11.92 -5.43
N ASN A 88 17.80 12.14 -6.11
CA ASN A 88 17.29 13.47 -6.44
C ASN A 88 15.83 13.71 -6.02
N GLY A 89 15.11 12.68 -5.57
CA GLY A 89 13.70 12.73 -5.16
C GLY A 89 12.71 12.81 -6.32
N GLY A 90 13.17 12.75 -7.57
CA GLY A 90 12.34 12.84 -8.76
C GLY A 90 11.52 11.59 -8.98
N VAL A 91 10.24 11.77 -9.33
CA VAL A 91 9.37 10.69 -9.78
C VAL A 91 9.82 10.22 -11.16
N TRP A 92 10.01 8.91 -11.34
CA TRP A 92 10.32 8.31 -12.65
C TRP A 92 9.19 7.41 -13.18
N SER A 93 8.25 7.00 -12.33
CA SER A 93 7.06 6.26 -12.73
C SER A 93 5.85 6.66 -11.88
N ILE A 94 4.70 6.81 -12.52
CA ILE A 94 3.39 6.92 -11.89
C ILE A 94 2.51 5.84 -12.52
N THR A 95 2.17 4.80 -11.76
CA THR A 95 1.31 3.73 -12.22
C THR A 95 -0.09 3.92 -11.64
N ILE A 96 -1.10 3.84 -12.48
CA ILE A 96 -2.50 3.86 -12.08
C ILE A 96 -3.23 2.61 -12.56
N ARG A 97 -4.27 2.22 -11.84
CA ARG A 97 -5.17 1.13 -12.24
C ARG A 97 -6.59 1.48 -11.78
N SER A 98 -7.60 1.36 -12.64
CA SER A 98 -9.01 1.39 -12.18
C SER A 98 -9.50 -0.03 -11.91
N ASP A 99 -10.55 -0.19 -11.10
CA ASP A 99 -11.14 -1.50 -10.78
C ASP A 99 -11.28 -2.42 -12.02
N ASP A 100 -11.86 -1.90 -13.09
CA ASP A 100 -12.21 -2.67 -14.29
C ASP A 100 -11.20 -2.55 -15.45
N GLU A 101 -10.10 -1.82 -15.27
CA GLU A 101 -9.13 -1.52 -16.32
C GLU A 101 -7.73 -2.05 -15.98
N PRO A 102 -6.92 -2.46 -16.97
CA PRO A 102 -5.52 -2.80 -16.72
C PRO A 102 -4.74 -1.57 -16.24
N ALA A 103 -3.64 -1.82 -15.53
CA ALA A 103 -2.73 -0.76 -15.12
C ALA A 103 -2.15 0.00 -16.31
N GLN A 104 -2.07 1.32 -16.18
CA GLN A 104 -1.42 2.26 -17.08
C GLN A 104 -0.31 2.98 -16.33
N THR A 105 0.81 3.25 -17.00
CA THR A 105 1.99 3.85 -16.39
C THR A 105 2.41 5.08 -17.18
N VAL A 106 2.65 6.16 -16.46
CA VAL A 106 3.38 7.32 -16.97
C VAL A 106 4.83 7.21 -16.53
N LEU A 107 5.74 7.02 -17.48
CA LEU A 107 7.18 7.07 -17.27
C LEU A 107 7.65 8.51 -17.43
N VAL A 108 8.26 9.04 -16.37
CA VAL A 108 8.72 10.44 -16.31
C VAL A 108 10.20 10.49 -16.65
N CYS A 109 10.50 10.91 -17.87
CA CYS A 109 11.84 11.03 -18.44
C CYS A 109 12.39 12.46 -18.30
N ASP A 110 12.27 13.05 -17.10
CA ASP A 110 12.71 14.42 -16.82
C ASP A 110 14.22 14.59 -17.07
N GLY A 111 14.56 15.39 -18.10
CA GLY A 111 15.94 15.57 -18.54
C GLY A 111 16.59 14.34 -19.19
N LEU A 112 15.79 13.34 -19.59
CA LEU A 112 16.24 12.11 -20.23
C LEU A 112 15.74 12.03 -21.68
N ASP A 113 16.47 11.32 -22.52
CA ASP A 113 16.14 11.08 -23.93
C ASP A 113 16.09 9.56 -24.19
N PRO A 114 14.92 8.91 -24.03
CA PRO A 114 14.79 7.47 -24.21
C PRO A 114 15.13 7.04 -25.64
N LEU A 115 16.01 6.05 -25.79
CA LEU A 115 16.43 5.51 -27.09
C LEU A 115 15.28 4.85 -27.86
N SER A 116 14.25 4.39 -27.16
CA SER A 116 13.09 3.69 -27.74
C SER A 116 11.82 4.07 -27.00
N ALA A 117 10.71 4.11 -27.74
CA ALA A 117 9.38 4.22 -27.12
C ALA A 117 8.98 2.88 -26.48
N PRO A 118 8.10 2.89 -25.47
CA PRO A 118 7.50 1.66 -24.97
C PRO A 118 6.70 0.95 -26.07
N ASP A 119 6.92 -0.35 -26.23
CA ASP A 119 6.15 -1.19 -27.18
C ASP A 119 4.73 -1.54 -26.65
N ASP A 120 4.34 -1.02 -25.48
CA ASP A 120 3.06 -1.26 -24.85
C ASP A 120 2.24 0.04 -24.76
N PRO A 121 1.02 0.09 -25.32
CA PRO A 121 0.20 1.31 -25.34
C PRO A 121 -0.28 1.77 -23.96
N ARG A 122 -0.09 0.96 -22.91
CA ARG A 122 -0.37 1.34 -21.52
C ARG A 122 0.74 2.18 -20.89
N PHE A 123 1.85 2.37 -21.60
CA PHE A 123 2.99 3.15 -21.13
C PHE A 123 3.04 4.47 -21.89
N HIS A 124 3.09 5.56 -21.13
CA HIS A 124 3.13 6.92 -21.65
C HIS A 124 4.43 7.57 -21.22
N LEU A 125 5.00 8.42 -22.07
CA LEU A 125 6.21 9.18 -21.75
C LEU A 125 5.85 10.64 -21.49
N THR A 126 6.42 11.19 -20.43
CA THR A 126 6.46 12.64 -20.18
C THR A 126 7.89 13.06 -19.91
N PHE A 127 8.19 14.35 -20.07
CA PHE A 127 9.56 14.87 -19.97
C PHE A 127 9.72 15.87 -18.83
N SER A 128 8.72 15.92 -17.94
CA SER A 128 8.80 16.58 -16.65
C SER A 128 7.86 15.91 -15.65
N GLN A 129 8.14 16.06 -14.36
CA GLN A 129 7.26 15.54 -13.30
C GLN A 129 5.88 16.19 -13.33
N ALA A 130 5.78 17.48 -13.67
CA ALA A 130 4.51 18.18 -13.76
C ALA A 130 3.62 17.58 -14.86
N GLU A 131 4.16 17.38 -16.06
CA GLU A 131 3.47 16.69 -17.16
C GLU A 131 3.09 15.25 -16.78
N GLY A 132 3.97 14.57 -16.03
CA GLY A 132 3.73 13.23 -15.50
C GLY A 132 2.45 13.16 -14.65
N TRP A 133 2.32 14.08 -13.70
CA TRP A 133 1.14 14.18 -12.85
C TRP A 133 -0.11 14.61 -13.62
N ASP A 134 0.03 15.57 -14.53
CA ASP A 134 -1.08 16.03 -15.37
C ASP A 134 -1.65 14.86 -16.17
N LEU A 135 -0.80 14.07 -16.83
CA LEU A 135 -1.21 12.90 -17.59
C LEU A 135 -1.71 11.76 -16.67
N ALA A 136 -1.13 11.53 -15.50
CA ALA A 136 -1.67 10.55 -14.56
C ALA A 136 -3.10 10.93 -14.13
N ARG A 137 -3.36 12.22 -13.91
CA ARG A 137 -4.72 12.74 -13.71
C ARG A 137 -5.56 12.47 -14.94
N GLU A 138 -5.12 12.90 -16.13
CA GLU A 138 -5.48 12.39 -17.48
C GLU A 138 -6.34 11.14 -17.50
N LEU A 139 -5.64 10.07 -17.13
CA LEU A 139 -6.02 8.68 -17.29
C LEU A 139 -6.94 8.19 -16.16
N LEU A 140 -7.05 8.93 -15.05
CA LEU A 140 -7.97 8.62 -13.96
C LEU A 140 -9.42 9.01 -14.30
N PRO A 141 -10.40 8.14 -14.02
CA PRO A 141 -11.81 8.50 -14.17
C PRO A 141 -12.19 9.67 -13.25
N ALA A 142 -13.03 10.57 -13.73
CA ALA A 142 -13.41 11.78 -13.00
C ALA A 142 -14.07 11.44 -11.64
N ASN A 143 -13.72 12.21 -10.60
CA ASN A 143 -14.27 12.08 -9.24
C ASN A 143 -14.15 10.67 -8.61
N THR A 144 -13.17 9.88 -9.03
CA THR A 144 -12.93 8.53 -8.50
C THR A 144 -11.93 8.59 -7.35
N PRO A 145 -12.21 7.95 -6.19
CA PRO A 145 -11.23 7.80 -5.12
C PRO A 145 -9.95 7.11 -5.62
N VAL A 146 -8.80 7.72 -5.33
CA VAL A 146 -7.47 7.22 -5.75
C VAL A 146 -6.77 6.64 -4.53
N LEU A 147 -6.73 5.32 -4.47
CA LEU A 147 -6.17 4.58 -3.35
C LEU A 147 -4.67 4.42 -3.51
N HIS A 148 -3.94 4.72 -2.45
CA HIS A 148 -2.50 4.52 -2.36
C HIS A 148 -2.15 3.83 -1.05
N TRP A 149 -0.93 3.27 -0.95
CA TRP A 149 -0.51 2.51 0.23
C TRP A 149 0.48 3.32 1.07
N THR A 150 0.00 3.92 2.17
CA THR A 150 0.73 4.86 3.05
C THR A 150 0.79 6.28 2.52
N GLY A 151 1.01 7.26 3.40
CA GLY A 151 1.09 8.68 3.02
C GLY A 151 2.25 9.09 2.10
N PHE A 152 3.16 8.19 1.71
CA PHE A 152 4.32 8.52 0.90
C PHE A 152 3.92 9.10 -0.47
N ASP A 153 3.08 8.41 -1.23
CA ASP A 153 2.69 8.79 -2.60
C ASP A 153 1.98 10.14 -2.62
N SER A 154 1.01 10.32 -1.72
CA SER A 154 0.31 11.60 -1.54
C SER A 154 1.26 12.73 -1.13
N GLY A 155 2.30 12.41 -0.35
CA GLY A 155 3.32 13.37 0.08
C GLY A 155 4.18 13.84 -1.09
N VAL A 156 4.60 12.93 -1.97
CA VAL A 156 5.37 13.25 -3.17
C VAL A 156 4.52 13.99 -4.19
N MET A 157 3.28 13.55 -4.43
CA MET A 157 2.32 14.24 -5.29
C MET A 157 2.15 15.71 -4.88
N ARG A 158 1.90 15.99 -3.59
CA ARG A 158 1.78 17.38 -3.09
C ARG A 158 3.02 18.23 -3.30
N GLN A 159 4.20 17.62 -3.32
CA GLN A 159 5.48 18.30 -3.49
C GLN A 159 5.82 18.56 -4.96
N THR A 160 5.40 17.68 -5.87
CA THR A 160 5.91 17.62 -7.25
C THR A 160 4.86 17.91 -8.32
N ALA A 161 3.57 17.75 -8.03
CA ALA A 161 2.49 18.13 -8.95
C ALA A 161 2.28 19.66 -8.97
N ALA A 162 1.98 20.20 -10.15
CA ALA A 162 1.60 21.59 -10.33
C ALA A 162 0.09 21.81 -10.10
N GLU A 163 -0.34 23.06 -9.89
CA GLU A 163 -1.76 23.40 -9.93
C GLU A 163 -2.27 23.44 -11.39
N PRO A 164 -3.53 23.03 -11.66
CA PRO A 164 -4.56 22.62 -10.70
C PRO A 164 -4.53 21.14 -10.30
N THR A 165 -3.68 20.34 -10.94
CA THR A 165 -3.61 18.88 -10.79
C THR A 165 -3.36 18.45 -9.35
N ARG A 166 -2.46 19.14 -8.64
CA ARG A 166 -2.19 18.90 -7.22
C ARG A 166 -3.46 18.95 -6.37
N SER A 167 -4.23 20.04 -6.46
CA SER A 167 -5.46 20.19 -5.66
C SER A 167 -6.52 19.16 -6.05
N GLN A 168 -6.61 18.82 -7.34
CA GLN A 168 -7.57 17.83 -7.83
C GLN A 168 -7.25 16.42 -7.34
N LEU A 169 -5.98 16.00 -7.40
CA LEU A 169 -5.53 14.71 -6.89
C LEU A 169 -5.62 14.66 -5.35
N ASP A 170 -5.21 15.72 -4.66
CA ASP A 170 -5.27 15.79 -3.19
C ASP A 170 -6.70 15.61 -2.67
N ALA A 171 -7.70 16.11 -3.41
CA ALA A 171 -9.11 15.98 -3.05
C ALA A 171 -9.65 14.53 -3.15
N VAL A 172 -8.99 13.65 -3.90
CA VAL A 172 -9.48 12.28 -4.16
C VAL A 172 -8.53 11.18 -3.67
N MET A 173 -7.27 11.50 -3.36
CA MET A 173 -6.30 10.52 -2.87
C MET A 173 -6.64 10.07 -1.44
N ARG A 174 -6.56 8.76 -1.19
CA ARG A 174 -6.93 8.14 0.08
C ARG A 174 -5.98 7.01 0.47
N ASP A 175 -5.51 7.04 1.71
CA ASP A 175 -4.59 6.05 2.27
C ASP A 175 -5.35 4.75 2.63
N LEU A 176 -5.28 3.76 1.73
CA LEU A 176 -5.90 2.45 1.91
C LEU A 176 -5.27 1.70 3.10
N HIS A 177 -3.97 1.88 3.35
CA HIS A 177 -3.29 1.26 4.48
C HIS A 177 -3.83 1.79 5.82
N ALA A 178 -4.13 3.08 5.90
CA ALA A 178 -4.78 3.66 7.08
C ALA A 178 -6.17 3.06 7.33
N ASP A 179 -6.96 2.87 6.28
CA ASP A 179 -8.28 2.25 6.38
C ASP A 179 -8.20 0.77 6.78
N VAL A 180 -7.30 0.01 6.17
CA VAL A 180 -7.03 -1.39 6.53
C VAL A 180 -6.65 -1.51 8.00
N LYS A 181 -5.68 -0.72 8.47
CA LYS A 181 -5.24 -0.74 9.90
C LYS A 181 -6.37 -0.45 10.89
N ARG A 182 -7.34 0.37 10.49
CA ARG A 182 -8.47 0.77 11.35
C ARG A 182 -9.57 -0.27 11.37
N THR A 183 -9.71 -1.05 10.30
CA THR A 183 -10.88 -1.91 10.07
C THR A 183 -10.57 -3.39 10.25
N VAL A 184 -9.34 -3.84 10.02
CA VAL A 184 -8.98 -5.26 9.99
C VAL A 184 -7.66 -5.53 10.70
N ALA A 185 -7.67 -6.51 11.59
CA ALA A 185 -6.49 -7.12 12.17
C ALA A 185 -6.15 -8.41 11.41
N PHE A 186 -4.97 -8.44 10.79
CA PHE A 186 -4.42 -9.66 10.18
C PHE A 186 -3.56 -10.43 11.18
N PRO A 187 -3.44 -11.77 11.04
CA PRO A 187 -2.47 -12.59 11.77
C PRO A 187 -1.05 -12.42 11.20
N LEU A 188 -0.62 -11.17 11.06
CA LEU A 188 0.65 -10.77 10.44
C LEU A 188 1.36 -9.75 11.33
N LYS A 189 2.69 -9.88 11.42
CA LYS A 189 3.52 -8.94 12.17
C LYS A 189 3.69 -7.62 11.43
N SER A 190 3.82 -7.68 10.11
CA SER A 190 3.87 -6.51 9.23
C SER A 190 2.51 -6.25 8.60
N ARG A 191 2.21 -4.97 8.36
CA ARG A 191 1.06 -4.51 7.57
C ARG A 191 1.51 -3.77 6.30
N SER A 192 2.73 -4.02 5.86
CA SER A 192 3.16 -3.60 4.52
C SER A 192 2.31 -4.29 3.46
N LEU A 193 2.18 -3.68 2.29
CA LEU A 193 1.48 -4.28 1.16
C LEU A 193 2.11 -5.64 0.79
N LYS A 194 3.45 -5.71 0.79
CA LYS A 194 4.24 -6.94 0.61
C LYS A 194 3.92 -8.07 1.60
N ALA A 195 3.30 -7.76 2.75
CA ALA A 195 2.88 -8.77 3.74
C ALA A 195 1.38 -9.08 3.63
N VAL A 196 0.53 -8.07 3.52
CA VAL A 196 -0.93 -8.22 3.48
C VAL A 196 -1.39 -8.85 2.16
N ALA A 197 -0.88 -8.39 1.01
CA ALA A 197 -1.34 -8.87 -0.28
C ALA A 197 -1.08 -10.38 -0.48
N PRO A 198 0.10 -10.95 -0.15
CA PRO A 198 0.31 -12.39 -0.24
C PRO A 198 -0.58 -13.21 0.69
N TYR A 199 -0.85 -12.70 1.89
CA TYR A 199 -1.80 -13.36 2.80
C TYR A 199 -3.21 -13.45 2.18
N LEU A 200 -3.56 -12.47 1.35
CA LEU A 200 -4.81 -12.43 0.59
C LEU A 200 -4.73 -13.11 -0.78
N GLY A 201 -3.65 -13.84 -1.07
CA GLY A 201 -3.47 -14.65 -2.27
C GLY A 201 -2.82 -13.94 -3.45
N PHE A 202 -2.32 -12.71 -3.29
CA PHE A 202 -1.53 -12.05 -4.33
C PHE A 202 -0.16 -12.72 -4.51
N GLN A 203 0.29 -12.86 -5.74
CA GLN A 203 1.60 -13.41 -6.07
C GLN A 203 2.46 -12.34 -6.75
N TRP A 204 3.51 -11.89 -6.07
CA TRP A 204 4.50 -10.98 -6.65
C TRP A 204 5.18 -11.65 -7.84
N LYS A 205 5.15 -10.98 -8.99
CA LYS A 205 5.78 -11.40 -10.24
C LYS A 205 7.21 -10.87 -10.31
N ALA A 206 7.43 -9.70 -9.75
CA ALA A 206 8.71 -9.01 -9.76
C ALA A 206 9.62 -9.36 -8.57
N TYR A 207 10.87 -8.92 -8.66
CA TYR A 207 11.81 -8.93 -7.54
C TYR A 207 11.45 -7.85 -6.51
N ASP A 208 11.94 -7.99 -5.27
CA ASP A 208 11.71 -7.03 -4.18
C ASP A 208 12.95 -6.14 -3.94
N ARG A 209 13.28 -5.31 -4.95
CA ARG A 209 14.50 -4.48 -4.98
C ARG A 209 14.31 -3.20 -5.81
N TRP A 210 13.99 -2.10 -5.15
CA TRP A 210 13.80 -0.78 -5.78
C TRP A 210 15.02 -0.35 -6.61
N ASP A 211 16.23 -0.68 -6.17
CA ASP A 211 17.48 -0.31 -6.83
C ASP A 211 17.66 -1.02 -8.17
N LEU A 212 17.18 -2.26 -8.28
CA LEU A 212 17.16 -2.99 -9.54
C LEU A 212 16.10 -2.43 -10.50
N ALA A 213 14.93 -2.00 -9.99
CA ALA A 213 13.90 -1.34 -10.81
C ALA A 213 14.39 -0.03 -11.42
N LEU A 214 15.04 0.82 -10.63
CA LEU A 214 15.65 2.05 -11.13
C LEU A 214 16.78 1.76 -12.14
N ALA A 215 17.60 0.73 -11.89
CA ALA A 215 18.63 0.31 -12.84
C ALA A 215 18.04 -0.20 -14.16
N ASP A 216 16.93 -0.95 -14.09
CA ASP A 216 16.21 -1.43 -15.26
C ASP A 216 15.56 -0.28 -16.04
N PHE A 217 14.94 0.69 -15.35
CA PHE A 217 14.47 1.93 -16.00
C PHE A 217 15.59 2.65 -16.75
N LYS A 218 16.73 2.89 -16.09
CA LYS A 218 17.88 3.57 -16.70
C LYS A 218 18.44 2.79 -17.89
N ARG A 219 18.56 1.46 -17.79
CA ARG A 219 19.04 0.63 -18.90
C ARG A 219 18.07 0.65 -20.08
N TRP A 220 16.76 0.63 -19.83
CA TRP A 220 15.78 0.78 -20.91
C TRP A 220 15.88 2.15 -21.58
N VAL A 221 15.95 3.24 -20.79
CA VAL A 221 16.08 4.61 -21.32
C VAL A 221 17.32 4.75 -22.20
N TYR A 222 18.49 4.34 -21.72
CA TYR A 222 19.76 4.62 -22.41
C TYR A 222 20.12 3.59 -23.48
N ASP A 223 19.79 2.32 -23.27
CA ASP A 223 20.24 1.22 -24.13
C ASP A 223 19.09 0.60 -24.95
N GLY A 224 17.83 0.95 -24.68
CA GLY A 224 16.67 0.32 -25.31
C GLY A 224 16.47 -1.15 -24.92
N ASP A 225 17.01 -1.60 -23.77
CA ASP A 225 16.93 -3.02 -23.37
C ASP A 225 15.50 -3.45 -23.03
N ALA A 226 14.89 -4.22 -23.93
CA ALA A 226 13.54 -4.76 -23.77
C ALA A 226 13.40 -5.68 -22.56
N ASN A 227 14.48 -6.36 -22.13
CA ASN A 227 14.43 -7.22 -20.95
C ASN A 227 14.33 -6.39 -19.67
N SER A 228 15.10 -5.31 -19.55
CA SER A 228 14.97 -4.34 -18.46
C SER A 228 13.59 -3.70 -18.44
N PHE A 229 13.04 -3.30 -19.60
CA PHE A 229 11.66 -2.80 -19.66
C PHE A 229 10.64 -3.81 -19.10
N THR A 230 10.75 -5.07 -19.53
CA THR A 230 9.86 -6.16 -19.07
C THR A 230 9.93 -6.37 -17.56
N ARG A 231 11.13 -6.33 -16.99
CA ARG A 231 11.35 -6.50 -15.54
C ARG A 231 10.84 -5.31 -14.72
N MET A 232 11.21 -4.09 -15.11
CA MET A 232 10.73 -2.85 -14.49
C MET A 232 9.20 -2.78 -14.52
N ARG A 233 8.60 -3.09 -15.66
CA ARG A 233 7.14 -3.15 -15.82
C ARG A 233 6.48 -4.07 -14.80
N ALA A 234 7.01 -5.28 -14.62
CA ALA A 234 6.44 -6.23 -13.66
C ALA A 234 6.49 -5.66 -12.24
N TYR A 235 7.61 -4.99 -11.91
CA TYR A 235 7.81 -4.36 -10.61
C TYR A 235 6.77 -3.26 -10.33
N ILE A 236 6.63 -2.28 -11.23
CA ILE A 236 5.76 -1.12 -11.02
C ILE A 236 4.25 -1.44 -11.08
N HIS A 237 3.85 -2.50 -11.78
CA HIS A 237 2.44 -2.90 -11.87
C HIS A 237 1.99 -3.73 -10.67
N ASP A 238 2.90 -4.47 -10.02
CA ASP A 238 2.52 -5.39 -8.97
C ASP A 238 1.92 -4.67 -7.75
N ASP A 239 2.37 -3.47 -7.40
CA ASP A 239 1.85 -2.75 -6.23
C ASP A 239 0.40 -2.24 -6.43
N VAL A 240 0.04 -1.72 -7.60
CA VAL A 240 -1.36 -1.36 -7.90
C VAL A 240 -2.26 -2.60 -8.03
N ASP A 241 -1.74 -3.70 -8.58
CA ASP A 241 -2.47 -4.98 -8.64
C ASP A 241 -2.70 -5.56 -7.24
N ALA A 242 -1.70 -5.45 -6.37
CA ALA A 242 -1.77 -5.91 -4.98
C ALA A 242 -2.80 -5.10 -4.18
N MET A 243 -2.84 -3.77 -4.34
CA MET A 243 -3.88 -2.93 -3.72
C MET A 243 -5.28 -3.30 -4.21
N HIS A 244 -5.44 -3.59 -5.50
CA HIS A 244 -6.70 -4.07 -6.05
C HIS A 244 -7.15 -5.39 -5.43
N VAL A 245 -6.23 -6.34 -5.17
CA VAL A 245 -6.54 -7.58 -4.44
C VAL A 245 -6.98 -7.30 -3.00
N VAL A 246 -6.28 -6.41 -2.28
CA VAL A 246 -6.67 -6.03 -0.91
C VAL A 246 -8.08 -5.43 -0.89
N MET A 247 -8.37 -4.51 -1.81
CA MET A 247 -9.65 -3.85 -1.89
C MET A 247 -10.78 -4.80 -2.30
N SER A 248 -10.51 -5.71 -3.24
CA SER A 248 -11.44 -6.78 -3.63
C SER A 248 -11.78 -7.68 -2.44
N TRP A 249 -10.78 -8.04 -1.63
CA TRP A 249 -11.00 -8.81 -0.40
C TRP A 249 -11.85 -8.04 0.63
N LEU A 250 -11.58 -6.74 0.85
CA LEU A 250 -12.38 -5.91 1.76
C LEU A 250 -13.86 -5.83 1.34
N ARG A 251 -14.13 -5.77 0.04
CA ARG A 251 -15.50 -5.78 -0.50
C ARG A 251 -16.20 -7.13 -0.31
N ALA A 252 -15.44 -8.23 -0.36
CA ALA A 252 -15.97 -9.59 -0.29
C ALA A 252 -16.09 -10.16 1.13
N VAL A 253 -15.29 -9.66 2.08
CA VAL A 253 -15.32 -10.16 3.47
C VAL A 253 -16.70 -9.89 4.09
N ARG A 254 -17.16 -10.84 4.92
CA ARG A 254 -18.40 -10.67 5.66
C ARG A 254 -18.16 -9.74 6.83
N TRP A 255 -18.78 -8.57 6.77
CA TRP A 255 -18.87 -7.65 7.89
C TRP A 255 -20.00 -8.15 8.80
N GLY A 256 -19.63 -8.60 10.00
CA GLY A 256 -20.56 -9.15 11.00
C GLY A 256 -21.50 -8.12 11.61
#